data_AF-A0A349EU20-F1
#
_entry.id   AF-A0A349EU20-F1
#
_cell.length_a   1.000
_cell.length_b   1.000
_cell.length_c   1.000
_cell.angle_alpha   90.00
_cell.angle_beta   90.00
_cell.angle_gamma   90.00
#
_symmetry.space_group_name_H-M   'P 1'
#
loop_
_entity.id
_entity.type
_entity.pdbx_description
1 polymer ?
#
loop_
_entity_poly.entity_id
_entity_poly.type
_entity_poly.pdbx_seq_one_letter_code
_entity_poly.pdbx_strand_id
1 'polypeptide(L)'
;MESKNNWKAWLYLAPVIILMAVFTFYPIIDTFFISFLDGYDYTLGTYSGFTFNNYIRLLTPYGGNNYYFNQFMKVGLPNTLLLTFITVPISIILSLMIAIG
;
A
#
# COMPACT_ATOMS: atom_id res chain seq x y z
N MET A 1 -11.62 36.03 -24.96
CA MET A 1 -11.20 34.82 -24.24
C MET A 1 -12.42 34.28 -23.49
N GLU A 2 -13.11 33.28 -24.04
CA GLU A 2 -14.15 32.56 -23.29
C GLU A 2 -13.48 31.87 -22.11
N SER A 3 -13.77 32.31 -20.89
CA SER A 3 -13.46 31.51 -19.70
C SER A 3 -14.39 30.29 -19.74
N LYS A 4 -13.94 29.19 -20.36
CA LYS A 4 -14.65 27.91 -20.33
C LYS A 4 -14.73 27.45 -18.87
N ASN A 5 -15.85 27.78 -18.24
CA ASN A 5 -16.10 27.52 -16.84
C ASN A 5 -16.41 26.03 -16.66
N ASN A 6 -15.38 25.24 -16.40
CA ASN A 6 -15.43 23.78 -16.28
C ASN A 6 -16.06 23.29 -14.97
N TRP A 7 -16.57 24.17 -14.11
CA TRP A 7 -17.17 23.77 -12.83
C TRP A 7 -18.34 22.80 -13.00
N LYS A 8 -19.12 22.94 -14.08
CA LYS A 8 -20.22 22.02 -14.42
C LYS A 8 -19.71 20.61 -14.74
N ALA A 9 -18.55 20.50 -15.39
CA ALA A 9 -17.92 19.21 -15.67
C ALA A 9 -17.41 18.55 -14.38
N TRP A 10 -16.82 19.33 -13.46
CA TRP A 10 -16.44 18.83 -12.14
C TRP A 10 -17.63 18.39 -11.31
N LEU A 11 -18.74 19.13 -11.33
CA LEU A 11 -19.98 18.75 -10.65
C LEU A 11 -20.58 17.47 -11.24
N TYR A 12 -20.51 17.31 -12.57
CA TYR A 12 -20.93 16.08 -13.25
C TYR A 12 -20.07 14.88 -12.89
N LEU A 13 -18.75 15.07 -12.74
CA LEU A 13 -17.81 14.02 -12.36
C LEU A 13 -17.80 13.73 -10.85
N ALA A 14 -18.22 14.70 -10.03
CA ALA A 14 -18.14 14.62 -8.57
C ALA A 14 -18.74 13.33 -7.98
N PRO A 15 -19.92 12.83 -8.40
CA PRO A 15 -20.48 11.59 -7.85
C PRO A 15 -19.55 10.39 -8.05
N VAL A 16 -18.95 10.26 -9.24
CA VAL A 16 -18.04 9.15 -9.57
C VAL A 16 -16.72 9.32 -8.81
N ILE A 17 -16.16 10.53 -8.76
CA ILE A 17 -14.92 10.80 -8.02
C ILE A 17 -15.11 10.52 -6.53
N ILE A 18 -16.22 10.94 -5.93
CA ILE A 18 -16.53 10.69 -4.52
C ILE A 18 -16.68 9.19 -4.28
N LEU A 19 -17.42 8.48 -5.13
CA LEU A 19 -17.57 7.03 -5.03
C LEU A 19 -16.21 6.33 -5.10
N MET A 20 -15.41 6.63 -6.13
CA MET A 20 -14.07 6.07 -6.31
C MET A 20 -13.16 6.36 -5.12
N ALA A 21 -13.19 7.60 -4.62
CA ALA A 21 -12.41 8.01 -3.46
C ALA A 21 -12.83 7.22 -2.22
N VAL A 22 -14.12 7.12 -1.90
CA VAL A 22 -14.60 6.36 -0.74
C VAL A 22 -14.17 4.90 -0.85
N PHE A 23 -14.40 4.24 -1.98
CA PHE A 23 -14.06 2.83 -2.17
C PHE A 23 -12.55 2.57 -2.20
N THR A 24 -11.74 3.54 -2.61
CA THR A 24 -10.28 3.40 -2.62
C THR A 24 -9.68 3.68 -1.24
N PHE A 25 -10.09 4.77 -0.59
CA PHE A 25 -9.46 5.23 0.65
C PHE A 25 -10.01 4.56 1.90
N TYR A 26 -11.31 4.23 1.95
CA TYR A 26 -11.90 3.52 3.09
C TYR A 26 -11.12 2.24 3.48
N PRO A 27 -10.86 1.28 2.56
CA PRO A 27 -10.14 0.06 2.92
C PRO A 27 -8.67 0.30 3.29
N ILE A 28 -8.03 1.32 2.70
CA ILE A 28 -6.65 1.70 3.03
C ILE A 28 -6.59 2.23 4.46
N ILE A 29 -7.51 3.12 4.82
CA ILE A 29 -7.59 3.71 6.16
C ILE A 29 -7.93 2.61 7.19
N ASP A 30 -8.86 1.72 6.88
CA ASP A 30 -9.24 0.60 7.74
C ASP A 30 -8.05 -0.36 7.98
N THR A 31 -7.36 -0.77 6.92
CA THR A 31 -6.15 -1.60 7.03
C THR A 31 -5.04 -0.90 7.81
N PHE A 32 -4.90 0.43 7.63
CA PHE A 32 -3.97 1.22 8.41
C PHE A 32 -4.31 1.15 9.90
N PHE A 33 -5.57 1.34 10.31
CA PHE A 33 -5.97 1.17 11.71
C PHE A 33 -5.73 -0.25 12.22
N ILE A 34 -6.08 -1.28 11.44
CA ILE A 34 -5.88 -2.69 11.78
C ILE A 34 -4.41 -3.00 12.07
N SER A 35 -3.47 -2.38 11.37
CA SER A 35 -2.03 -2.60 11.61
C SER A 35 -1.56 -2.22 13.02
N PHE A 36 -2.30 -1.35 13.72
CA PHE A 36 -2.07 -1.02 15.13
C PHE A 36 -2.86 -1.89 16.13
N LEU A 37 -3.73 -2.79 15.65
CA LEU A 37 -4.50 -3.67 16.53
C LEU A 37 -3.71 -4.95 16.84
N ASP A 38 -3.42 -5.21 18.12
CA ASP A 38 -2.72 -6.43 18.53
C ASP A 38 -3.67 -7.63 18.50
N GLY A 39 -3.21 -8.74 17.91
CA GLY A 39 -3.97 -9.98 17.80
C GLY A 39 -5.29 -9.83 17.04
N TYR A 40 -5.34 -8.98 16.00
CA TYR A 40 -6.54 -8.80 15.19
C TYR A 40 -6.93 -10.10 14.47
N ASP A 41 -8.15 -10.57 14.71
CA ASP A 41 -8.77 -11.70 14.02
C ASP A 41 -9.70 -11.18 12.91
N TYR A 42 -9.35 -11.43 11.66
CA TYR A 42 -10.11 -10.98 10.50
C TYR A 42 -11.48 -11.67 10.35
N THR A 43 -11.66 -12.85 10.94
CA THR A 43 -12.91 -13.61 10.88
C THR A 43 -13.92 -13.16 11.92
N LEU A 44 -13.45 -12.81 13.11
CA LEU A 44 -14.29 -12.41 14.24
C LEU A 44 -14.33 -10.88 14.45
N GLY A 45 -13.44 -10.12 13.81
CA GLY A 45 -13.30 -8.68 14.02
C GLY A 45 -12.81 -8.31 15.42
N THR A 46 -12.26 -9.27 16.16
CA THR A 46 -11.82 -9.08 17.54
C THR A 46 -10.34 -8.69 17.60
N TYR A 47 -9.99 -7.84 18.57
CA TYR A 47 -8.61 -7.43 18.82
C TYR A 47 -8.37 -7.25 20.32
N SER A 48 -7.10 -7.35 20.73
CA SER A 48 -6.72 -7.25 22.14
C SER A 48 -6.52 -5.80 22.60
N GLY A 49 -6.17 -4.89 21.69
CA GLY A 49 -6.02 -3.47 21.97
C GLY A 49 -5.22 -2.73 20.90
N PHE A 50 -5.15 -1.40 21.00
CA PHE A 50 -4.35 -0.55 20.13
C PHE A 50 -2.91 -0.47 20.66
N THR A 51 -1.94 -0.92 19.85
CA THR A 51 -0.51 -0.99 20.22
C THR A 51 0.41 -0.78 19.01
N PHE A 52 1.70 -0.54 19.26
CA PHE A 52 2.74 -0.55 18.22
C PHE A 52 3.47 -1.91 18.12
N ASN A 53 2.97 -2.95 18.79
CA ASN A 53 3.66 -4.23 18.91
C ASN A 53 3.89 -4.91 17.54
N ASN A 54 2.92 -4.80 16.63
CA ASN A 54 3.04 -5.35 15.28
C ASN A 54 4.24 -4.74 14.53
N TYR A 55 4.42 -3.42 14.60
CA TYR A 55 5.55 -2.74 13.99
C TYR A 55 6.88 -3.08 14.68
N ILE A 56 6.91 -3.13 16.01
CA ILE A 56 8.12 -3.49 16.77
C ILE A 56 8.58 -4.91 16.40
N ARG A 57 7.66 -5.88 16.32
CA ARG A 57 7.94 -7.27 15.91
C ARG A 57 8.47 -7.37 14.47
N LEU A 58 8.06 -6.46 13.59
CA LEU A 58 8.51 -6.41 12.19
C LEU A 58 9.85 -5.69 12.01
N LEU A 59 10.09 -4.61 12.74
CA LEU A 59 11.21 -3.69 12.49
C LEU A 59 12.39 -3.88 13.44
N THR A 60 12.23 -4.62 14.54
CA THR A 60 13.30 -4.84 15.52
C THR A 60 13.52 -6.33 15.79
N PRO A 61 14.78 -6.77 15.97
CA PRO A 61 15.10 -8.15 16.38
C PRO A 61 14.95 -8.32 17.90
N TYR A 62 13.84 -7.84 18.49
CA TYR A 62 13.62 -7.83 19.93
C TYR A 62 12.74 -8.99 20.38
N GLY A 63 13.18 -9.70 21.44
CA GLY A 63 12.39 -10.71 22.14
C GLY A 63 12.35 -12.08 21.45
N GLY A 64 13.43 -12.87 21.61
CA GLY A 64 13.49 -14.34 21.45
C GLY A 64 13.15 -14.93 20.07
N ASN A 65 11.94 -14.68 19.56
CA ASN A 65 11.46 -15.12 18.26
C ASN A 65 11.49 -13.98 17.24
N ASN A 66 12.58 -13.90 16.49
CA ASN A 66 12.79 -12.91 15.44
C ASN A 66 12.19 -13.33 14.07
N TYR A 67 11.21 -14.24 14.05
CA TYR A 67 10.65 -14.77 12.80
C TYR A 67 10.13 -13.64 11.90
N TYR A 68 9.26 -12.77 12.41
CA TYR A 68 8.66 -11.67 11.63
C TYR A 68 9.71 -10.68 11.13
N PHE A 69 10.65 -10.26 11.98
CA PHE A 69 11.76 -9.41 11.59
C PHE A 69 12.61 -10.04 10.48
N ASN A 70 13.00 -11.31 10.62
CA ASN A 70 13.81 -11.99 9.61
C ASN A 70 13.07 -12.14 8.29
N GLN A 71 11.81 -12.58 8.32
CA GLN A 71 11.00 -12.74 7.11
C GLN A 71 10.76 -11.42 6.40
N PHE A 72 10.47 -10.34 7.12
CA PHE A 72 10.21 -9.05 6.51
C PHE A 72 11.50 -8.30 6.14
N MET A 73 12.34 -7.98 7.12
CA MET A 73 13.49 -7.08 6.94
C MET A 73 14.67 -7.73 6.22
N LYS A 74 14.89 -9.05 6.39
CA LYS A 74 16.05 -9.73 5.78
C LYS A 74 15.73 -10.45 4.49
N VAL A 75 14.47 -10.85 4.28
CA VAL A 75 14.07 -11.67 3.13
C VAL A 75 13.12 -10.90 2.23
N GLY A 76 11.91 -10.60 2.69
CA GLY A 76 10.85 -10.03 1.87
C GLY A 76 11.20 -8.67 1.27
N LEU A 77 11.65 -7.73 2.10
CA LEU A 77 11.99 -6.39 1.66
C LEU A 77 13.19 -6.37 0.69
N PRO A 78 14.35 -6.98 0.99
CA PRO A 78 15.47 -7.01 0.05
C PRO A 78 15.15 -7.73 -1.26
N ASN A 79 14.43 -8.87 -1.21
CA ASN A 79 14.05 -9.59 -2.42
C ASN A 79 13.12 -8.76 -3.31
N THR A 80 12.14 -8.09 -2.73
CA THR A 80 11.22 -7.22 -3.47
C THR A 80 11.98 -6.07 -4.10
N LEU A 81 12.85 -5.39 -3.34
CA LEU A 81 13.69 -4.32 -3.87
C LEU A 81 14.57 -4.80 -5.01
N LEU A 82 15.26 -5.94 -4.83
CA LEU A 82 16.12 -6.52 -5.87
C LEU A 82 15.33 -6.82 -7.15
N LEU A 83 14.15 -7.44 -7.02
CA LEU A 83 13.28 -7.73 -8.15
C LEU A 83 12.83 -6.44 -8.85
N THR A 84 12.29 -5.47 -8.10
CA THR A 84 11.79 -4.22 -8.68
C THR A 84 12.91 -3.41 -9.35
N PHE A 85 14.07 -3.28 -8.71
CA PHE A 85 15.20 -2.52 -9.25
C PHE A 85 15.81 -3.13 -10.52
N ILE A 86 15.71 -4.45 -10.71
CA ILE A 86 16.19 -5.11 -11.93
C ILE A 86 15.09 -5.11 -13.00
N THR A 87 13.88 -5.53 -12.64
CA THR A 87 12.79 -5.75 -13.60
C THR A 87 12.25 -4.45 -14.21
N VAL A 88 12.15 -3.38 -13.43
CA VAL A 88 11.61 -2.10 -13.93
C VAL A 88 12.50 -1.50 -15.03
N PRO A 89 13.82 -1.30 -14.85
CA PRO A 89 14.66 -0.77 -15.93
C PRO A 89 14.68 -1.64 -17.17
N ILE A 90 14.75 -2.97 -17.00
CA ILE A 90 14.71 -3.91 -18.13
C ILE A 90 13.39 -3.74 -18.91
N SER A 91 12.26 -3.65 -18.21
CA SER A 91 10.96 -3.46 -18.85
C SER A 91 10.88 -2.15 -19.64
N ILE A 92 11.48 -1.07 -19.12
CA ILE A 92 11.55 0.23 -19.80
C ILE A 92 12.42 0.14 -21.06
N ILE A 93 13.62 -0.46 -20.96
CA ILE A 93 14.54 -0.61 -22.09
C ILE A 93 13.88 -1.43 -23.20
N LEU A 94 13.29 -2.59 -22.86
CA LEU A 94 12.61 -3.44 -23.83
C LEU A 94 11.41 -2.71 -24.46
N SER A 95 10.60 -2.01 -23.66
CA SER A 95 9.48 -1.23 -24.17
C SER A 95 9.93 -0.14 -25.16
N LEU A 96 11.05 0.52 -24.90
CA LEU A 96 11.61 1.54 -25.79
C LEU A 96 12.19 0.93 -27.07
N MET A 97 12.90 -0.20 -26.97
CA MET A 97 13.42 -0.91 -28.13
C MET A 97 12.29 -1.34 -29.09
N ILE A 98 11.17 -1.85 -28.55
CA ILE A 98 9.99 -2.24 -29.35
C ILE A 98 9.27 -1.03 -29.93
N ALA A 99 9.22 0.10 -29.21
CA ALA A 99 8.52 1.29 -29.68
C ALA A 99 9.25 2.02 -30.81
N ILE A 100 10.58 1.94 -30.86
CA ILE A 100 11.42 2.67 -31.81
C ILE A 100 11.90 1.79 -32.97
N GLY A 101 12.07 0.48 -32.73
CA GLY A 101 12.43 -0.51 -33.76
C GLY A 101 11.23 -0.96 -34.59
#